data_AF-A0A3M0IW00-F1
#
_entry.id   AF-A0A3M0IW00-F1
#
_cell.length_a   1.000
_cell.length_b   1.000
_cell.length_c   1.000
_cell.angle_alpha   90.00
_cell.angle_beta   90.00
_cell.angle_gamma   90.00
#
_symmetry.space_group_name_H-M   'P 1'
#
loop_
_entity.id
_entity.type
_entity.pdbx_description
1 polymer ?
#
loop_
_entity_poly.entity_id
_entity_poly.type
_entity_poly.pdbx_seq_one_letter_code
_entity_poly.pdbx_strand_id
1 'polypeptide(L)'
;MTTRMCAMCPNELPLMVRSHARTCSPRCRKALSRANARKMLPDELKTRDRWVRRSADKAPLTVAGMAASSTDPRTWSTHKDATASTAGVGLGFVLSEEDDIVCLDLDHCLNPLTGRVAPWAAVILRDAGTTYVEVSPSGDGLHIWGRADVRQGRRIRRPDGTAVEIYGTGRYIAMTGRRRGSCPSILADLSVVVSTLTA
;
A
#
# COMPACT_ATOMS: atom_id res chain seq x y z
N MET A 1 27.59 -0.18 -31.51
CA MET A 1 26.65 0.66 -30.73
C MET A 1 25.81 -0.26 -29.88
N THR A 2 25.86 -0.14 -28.56
CA THR A 2 25.09 -1.00 -27.66
C THR A 2 23.65 -0.50 -27.63
N THR A 3 22.76 -1.19 -28.34
CA THR A 3 21.33 -0.92 -28.31
C THR A 3 20.81 -1.07 -26.89
N ARG A 4 20.12 -0.04 -26.38
CA ARG A 4 19.53 -0.08 -25.04
C ARG A 4 18.12 -0.62 -25.10
N MET A 5 17.84 -1.69 -24.37
CA MET A 5 16.53 -2.31 -24.33
C MET A 5 15.61 -1.68 -23.27
N CYS A 6 14.30 -1.74 -23.53
CA CYS A 6 13.27 -1.37 -22.58
C CYS A 6 13.26 -2.33 -21.38
N ALA A 7 13.13 -1.81 -20.16
CA ALA A 7 13.07 -2.64 -18.95
C ALA A 7 11.74 -3.40 -18.77
N MET A 8 10.75 -3.22 -19.64
CA MET A 8 9.39 -3.78 -19.49
C MET A 8 8.84 -4.52 -20.69
N CYS A 9 9.54 -4.51 -21.82
CA CYS A 9 9.16 -5.26 -23.01
C CYS A 9 10.39 -5.55 -23.87
N PRO A 10 10.29 -6.45 -24.88
CA PRO A 10 11.43 -6.78 -25.74
C PRO A 10 11.90 -5.64 -26.66
N ASN A 11 11.18 -4.51 -26.71
CA ASN A 11 11.50 -3.43 -27.63
C ASN A 11 12.73 -2.65 -27.18
N GLU A 12 13.41 -2.05 -28.16
CA GLU A 12 14.48 -1.10 -27.95
C GLU A 12 13.95 0.23 -27.41
N LEU A 13 14.80 0.97 -26.70
CA LEU A 13 14.52 2.35 -26.34
C LEU A 13 14.64 3.23 -27.59
N PRO A 14 13.69 4.16 -27.83
CA PRO A 14 13.78 5.09 -28.95
C PRO A 14 15.11 5.87 -28.91
N LEU A 15 15.72 6.10 -30.07
CA LEU A 15 17.05 6.71 -30.18
C LEU A 15 17.18 8.07 -29.48
N MET A 16 16.09 8.85 -29.43
CA MET A 16 16.05 10.19 -28.83
C MET A 16 15.56 10.21 -27.38
N VAL A 17 15.45 9.07 -26.68
CA VAL A 17 15.10 9.11 -25.25
C VAL A 17 16.27 9.62 -24.41
N ARG A 18 15.94 10.25 -23.28
CA ARG A 18 16.94 10.71 -22.31
C ARG A 18 17.88 9.58 -21.91
N SER A 19 19.13 9.91 -21.63
CA SER A 19 20.15 8.93 -21.22
C SER A 19 19.77 8.10 -19.99
N HIS A 20 18.92 8.58 -19.09
CA HIS A 20 18.42 7.82 -17.94
C HIS A 20 17.09 7.10 -18.17
N ALA A 21 16.50 7.19 -19.38
CA ALA A 21 15.23 6.55 -19.67
C ALA A 21 15.36 5.01 -19.63
N ARG A 22 14.47 4.37 -18.89
CA ARG A 22 14.46 2.90 -18.72
C ARG A 22 13.35 2.20 -19.51
N THR A 23 12.50 2.94 -20.20
CA THR A 23 11.28 2.41 -20.83
C THR A 23 11.01 3.05 -22.18
N CYS A 24 10.55 2.25 -23.15
CA CYS A 24 10.33 2.69 -24.53
C CYS A 24 9.09 3.58 -24.74
N SER A 25 8.14 3.59 -23.80
CA SER A 25 6.88 4.31 -23.95
C SER A 25 6.28 4.73 -22.60
N PRO A 26 5.31 5.67 -22.57
CA PRO A 26 4.56 6.00 -21.36
C PRO A 26 3.84 4.79 -20.74
N ARG A 27 3.35 3.86 -21.58
CA ARG A 27 2.77 2.59 -21.12
C ARG A 27 3.81 1.75 -20.39
N CYS A 28 4.99 1.56 -20.97
CA CYS A 28 6.09 0.84 -20.33
C CYS A 28 6.62 1.57 -19.08
N ARG A 29 6.61 2.91 -19.06
CA ARG A 29 6.95 3.71 -17.87
C ARG A 29 5.97 3.45 -16.72
N LYS A 30 4.66 3.44 -17.00
CA LYS A 30 3.64 3.05 -16.03
C LYS A 30 3.80 1.59 -15.61
N ALA A 31 4.13 0.68 -16.53
CA ALA A 31 4.39 -0.72 -16.21
C ALA A 31 5.63 -0.90 -15.32
N LEU A 32 6.73 -0.18 -15.60
CA LEU A 32 7.96 -0.21 -14.79
C LEU A 32 7.73 0.41 -13.43
N SER A 33 6.98 1.51 -13.37
CA SER A 33 6.55 2.11 -12.11
C SER A 33 5.73 1.12 -11.28
N ARG A 34 4.76 0.43 -11.89
CA ARG A 34 3.98 -0.63 -11.23
C ARG A 34 4.85 -1.83 -10.83
N ALA A 35 5.81 -2.25 -11.66
CA ALA A 35 6.70 -3.36 -11.37
C ALA A 35 7.68 -3.02 -10.23
N ASN A 36 8.21 -1.80 -10.21
CA ASN A 36 9.06 -1.30 -9.13
C ASN A 36 8.25 -1.10 -7.84
N ALA A 37 7.00 -0.64 -7.94
CA ALA A 37 6.08 -0.57 -6.81
C ALA A 37 5.78 -1.97 -6.25
N ARG A 38 5.57 -2.97 -7.12
CA ARG A 38 5.35 -4.38 -6.75
C ARG A 38 6.59 -5.05 -6.15
N LYS A 39 7.79 -4.67 -6.58
CA LYS A 39 9.07 -5.19 -6.04
C LYS A 39 9.41 -4.64 -4.64
N MET A 40 8.57 -3.79 -4.07
CA MET A 40 8.90 -3.01 -2.87
C MET A 40 7.84 -3.12 -1.76
N LEU A 41 6.93 -4.08 -1.85
CA LEU A 41 6.09 -4.47 -0.70
C LEU A 41 6.93 -5.28 0.30
N PRO A 42 6.69 -5.14 1.61
CA PRO A 42 7.29 -6.01 2.61
C PRO A 42 7.07 -7.48 2.31
N ASP A 43 8.13 -8.30 2.44
CA ASP A 43 8.04 -9.75 2.24
C ASP A 43 7.04 -10.39 3.19
N GLU A 44 6.93 -9.84 4.40
CA GLU A 44 5.96 -10.23 5.41
C GLU A 44 4.51 -10.04 4.98
N LEU A 45 4.18 -9.07 4.13
CA LEU A 45 2.82 -8.99 3.59
C LEU A 45 2.64 -10.00 2.45
N LYS A 46 3.65 -10.16 1.59
CA LYS A 46 3.56 -11.01 0.40
C LYS A 46 3.46 -12.50 0.70
N THR A 47 4.02 -12.93 1.82
CA THR A 47 4.08 -14.34 2.26
C THR A 47 2.80 -14.82 2.95
N ARG A 48 1.80 -13.96 3.10
CA ARG A 48 0.53 -14.25 3.78
C ARG A 48 -0.55 -14.42 2.72
N ASP A 49 -1.36 -15.46 2.86
CA ASP A 49 -2.45 -15.76 1.92
C ASP A 49 -3.73 -14.97 2.24
N ARG A 50 -3.55 -13.65 2.42
CA ARG A 50 -4.60 -12.70 2.81
C ARG A 50 -4.81 -11.60 1.76
N TRP A 51 -4.49 -11.89 0.51
CA TRP A 51 -4.62 -10.94 -0.59
C TRP A 51 -5.97 -11.05 -1.28
N VAL A 52 -6.54 -9.91 -1.59
CA VAL A 52 -7.79 -9.76 -2.35
C VAL A 52 -7.57 -8.78 -3.50
N ARG A 53 -8.53 -8.77 -4.43
CA ARG A 53 -8.71 -7.72 -5.43
C ARG A 53 -9.62 -6.64 -4.86
N ARG A 54 -9.71 -5.51 -5.56
CA ARG A 54 -10.54 -4.36 -5.17
C ARG A 54 -11.32 -3.83 -6.36
N SER A 55 -12.61 -3.54 -6.20
CA SER A 55 -13.43 -2.86 -7.20
C SER A 55 -13.10 -1.36 -7.32
N ALA A 56 -13.66 -0.67 -8.32
CA ALA A 56 -13.54 0.79 -8.44
C ALA A 56 -14.06 1.49 -7.18
N ASP A 57 -15.18 1.01 -6.65
CA ASP A 57 -15.86 1.51 -5.45
C ASP A 57 -15.20 1.09 -4.13
N LYS A 58 -13.98 0.52 -4.19
CA LYS A 58 -13.23 0.06 -3.02
C LYS A 58 -13.99 -1.01 -2.22
N ALA A 59 -14.66 -1.94 -2.90
CA ALA A 59 -15.14 -3.18 -2.30
C ALA A 59 -14.10 -4.29 -2.53
N PRO A 60 -13.86 -5.20 -1.57
CA PRO A 60 -12.96 -6.32 -1.74
C PRO A 60 -13.58 -7.37 -2.67
N LEU A 61 -12.75 -7.93 -3.54
CA LEU A 61 -13.12 -8.94 -4.53
C LEU A 61 -12.18 -10.14 -4.41
N THR A 62 -12.68 -11.33 -4.68
CA THR A 62 -11.86 -12.52 -4.92
C THR A 62 -11.04 -12.35 -6.20
N VAL A 63 -10.08 -13.24 -6.45
CA VAL A 63 -9.32 -13.27 -7.71
C VAL A 63 -10.19 -13.55 -8.93
N ALA A 64 -11.37 -14.15 -8.73
CA ALA A 64 -12.37 -14.40 -9.78
C ALA A 64 -13.33 -13.21 -10.00
N GLY A 65 -13.27 -12.17 -9.17
CA GLY A 65 -14.10 -10.97 -9.28
C GLY A 65 -15.43 -11.00 -8.53
N MET A 66 -15.71 -12.05 -7.76
CA MET A 66 -16.83 -12.10 -6.80
C MET A 66 -16.51 -11.27 -5.55
N ALA A 67 -17.51 -10.90 -4.75
CA ALA A 67 -17.29 -10.26 -3.46
C ALA A 67 -16.41 -11.12 -2.54
N ALA A 68 -15.40 -10.52 -1.91
CA ALA A 68 -14.61 -11.17 -0.86
C ALA A 68 -15.01 -10.66 0.52
N SER A 69 -14.77 -11.47 1.54
CA SER A 69 -15.01 -11.10 2.93
C SER A 69 -13.73 -10.58 3.57
N SER A 70 -13.82 -9.66 4.54
CA SER A 70 -12.69 -9.28 5.38
C SER A 70 -12.48 -10.21 6.59
N THR A 71 -13.30 -11.24 6.74
CA THR A 71 -13.27 -12.18 7.88
C THR A 71 -13.36 -13.66 7.47
N ASP A 72 -13.53 -13.96 6.18
CA ASP A 72 -13.57 -15.35 5.67
C ASP A 72 -12.33 -15.66 4.81
N PRO A 73 -11.35 -16.41 5.36
CA PRO A 73 -10.11 -16.75 4.67
C PRO A 73 -10.30 -17.47 3.33
N ARG A 74 -11.43 -18.16 3.14
CA ARG A 74 -11.73 -18.89 1.89
C ARG A 74 -11.92 -17.95 0.69
N THR A 75 -12.15 -16.66 0.96
CA THR A 75 -12.30 -15.63 -0.08
C THR A 75 -11.00 -14.90 -0.40
N TRP A 76 -9.92 -15.20 0.32
CA TRP A 76 -8.60 -14.61 0.14
C TRP A 76 -7.75 -15.46 -0.80
N SER A 77 -6.56 -14.98 -1.10
CA SER A 77 -5.64 -15.62 -2.04
C SER A 77 -4.19 -15.27 -1.73
N THR A 78 -3.26 -15.93 -2.43
CA THR A 78 -1.85 -15.57 -2.37
C THR A 78 -1.59 -14.22 -3.03
N HIS A 79 -0.51 -13.53 -2.65
CA HIS A 79 -0.07 -12.31 -3.34
C HIS A 79 0.14 -12.52 -4.85
N LYS A 80 0.65 -13.71 -5.22
CA LYS A 80 0.91 -14.09 -6.62
C LYS A 80 -0.39 -14.14 -7.43
N ASP A 81 -1.41 -14.81 -6.91
CA ASP A 81 -2.69 -14.98 -7.60
C ASP A 81 -3.47 -13.66 -7.67
N ALA A 82 -3.49 -12.90 -6.58
CA ALA A 82 -4.07 -11.56 -6.57
C ALA A 82 -3.37 -10.63 -7.57
N THR A 83 -2.06 -10.72 -7.73
CA THR A 83 -1.30 -9.92 -8.69
C THR A 83 -1.55 -10.34 -10.15
N ALA A 84 -1.73 -11.64 -10.39
CA ALA A 84 -2.00 -12.20 -11.71
C ALA A 84 -3.45 -11.93 -12.17
N SER A 85 -4.40 -11.85 -11.24
CA SER A 85 -5.80 -11.57 -11.53
C SER A 85 -6.02 -10.18 -12.16
N THR A 86 -6.94 -10.14 -13.12
CA THR A 86 -7.43 -8.93 -13.78
C THR A 86 -8.70 -8.36 -13.15
N ALA A 87 -9.26 -9.01 -12.13
CA ALA A 87 -10.49 -8.57 -11.50
C ALA A 87 -10.32 -7.22 -10.79
N GLY A 88 -11.30 -6.33 -10.95
CA GLY A 88 -11.28 -4.99 -10.36
C GLY A 88 -10.08 -4.14 -10.79
N VAL A 89 -9.72 -3.15 -9.97
CA VAL A 89 -8.77 -2.09 -10.32
C VAL A 89 -7.50 -2.07 -9.48
N GLY A 90 -7.42 -2.91 -8.44
CA GLY A 90 -6.29 -2.91 -7.51
C GLY A 90 -6.27 -4.11 -6.59
N LEU A 91 -5.27 -4.10 -5.71
CA LEU A 91 -5.05 -5.11 -4.68
C LEU A 91 -5.63 -4.61 -3.34
N GLY A 92 -5.86 -5.56 -2.44
CA GLY A 92 -6.09 -5.31 -1.03
C GLY A 92 -5.44 -6.39 -0.19
N PHE A 93 -5.16 -6.07 1.07
CA PHE A 93 -4.63 -6.98 2.07
C PHE A 93 -5.59 -7.03 3.25
N VAL A 94 -5.95 -8.23 3.70
CA VAL A 94 -6.87 -8.42 4.81
C VAL A 94 -6.09 -8.54 6.12
N LEU A 95 -6.46 -7.70 7.10
CA LEU A 95 -5.96 -7.74 8.46
C LEU A 95 -6.77 -8.78 9.26
N SER A 96 -6.09 -9.58 10.06
CA SER A 96 -6.70 -10.72 10.77
C SER A 96 -6.03 -10.94 12.12
N GLU A 97 -6.69 -11.68 13.00
CA GLU A 97 -6.20 -11.97 14.36
C GLU A 97 -5.02 -12.95 14.42
N GLU A 98 -4.67 -13.59 13.29
CA GLU A 98 -3.59 -14.57 13.17
C GLU A 98 -2.18 -14.01 13.43
N ASP A 99 -1.98 -12.69 13.29
CA ASP A 99 -0.72 -12.02 13.59
C ASP A 99 -0.94 -10.60 14.14
N ASP A 100 0.16 -9.87 14.31
CA ASP A 100 0.20 -8.52 14.86
C ASP A 100 0.36 -7.44 13.77
N ILE A 101 0.09 -7.76 12.50
CA ILE A 101 0.21 -6.80 11.41
C ILE A 101 -0.90 -5.75 11.54
N VAL A 102 -0.50 -4.48 11.58
CA VAL A 102 -1.41 -3.35 11.70
C VAL A 102 -1.21 -2.35 10.57
N CYS A 103 -2.28 -1.60 10.29
CA CYS A 103 -2.25 -0.43 9.43
C CYS A 103 -2.84 0.77 10.16
N LEU A 104 -2.09 1.86 10.19
CA LEU A 104 -2.60 3.18 10.55
C LEU A 104 -2.95 3.90 9.25
N ASP A 105 -4.22 4.23 9.08
CA ASP A 105 -4.76 4.95 7.93
C ASP A 105 -4.94 6.43 8.28
N LEU A 106 -4.24 7.28 7.53
CA LEU A 106 -4.20 8.72 7.72
C LEU A 106 -4.85 9.38 6.51
N ASP A 107 -6.11 9.80 6.69
CA ASP A 107 -6.90 10.46 5.65
C ASP A 107 -6.51 11.92 5.46
N HIS A 108 -6.52 12.37 4.19
CA HIS A 108 -6.31 13.77 3.79
C HIS A 108 -5.05 14.43 4.35
N CYS A 109 -4.01 13.63 4.61
CA CYS A 109 -2.79 14.09 5.24
C CYS A 109 -1.66 14.44 4.26
N LEU A 110 -1.85 14.20 2.96
CA LEU A 110 -0.85 14.42 1.92
C LEU A 110 -1.40 15.38 0.86
N ASN A 111 -0.72 16.49 0.64
CA ASN A 111 -1.08 17.38 -0.46
C ASN A 111 -0.64 16.77 -1.80
N PRO A 112 -1.57 16.47 -2.73
CA PRO A 112 -1.25 15.73 -3.96
C PRO A 112 -0.42 16.53 -4.97
N LEU A 113 -0.43 17.88 -4.88
CA LEU A 113 0.31 18.75 -5.79
C LEU A 113 1.76 18.96 -5.33
N THR A 114 1.96 19.07 -4.02
CA THR A 114 3.26 19.44 -3.42
C THR A 114 3.97 18.26 -2.75
N GLY A 115 3.27 17.17 -2.47
CA GLY A 115 3.77 16.05 -1.66
C GLY A 115 4.00 16.39 -0.19
N ARG A 116 3.56 17.58 0.27
CA ARG A 116 3.71 18.00 1.67
C ARG A 116 2.75 17.21 2.55
N VAL A 117 3.27 16.71 3.67
CA VAL A 117 2.49 16.03 4.70
C VAL A 117 1.96 17.06 5.71
N ALA A 118 0.72 16.90 6.14
CA ALA A 118 0.12 17.72 7.19
C ALA A 118 0.93 17.61 8.50
N PRO A 119 1.08 18.70 9.28
CA PRO A 119 1.89 18.70 10.49
C PRO A 119 1.54 17.58 11.48
N TRP A 120 0.24 17.30 11.67
CA TRP A 120 -0.22 16.25 12.58
C TRP A 120 0.21 14.84 12.10
N ALA A 121 0.20 14.60 10.79
CA ALA A 121 0.61 13.32 10.21
C ALA A 121 2.12 13.17 10.18
N ALA A 122 2.86 14.28 10.04
CA ALA A 122 4.31 14.28 10.13
C ALA A 122 4.80 13.85 11.54
N VAL A 123 4.06 14.20 12.60
CA VAL A 123 4.31 13.72 13.97
C VAL A 123 4.16 12.20 14.04
N ILE A 124 3.05 11.65 13.54
CA ILE A 124 2.80 10.20 13.55
C ILE A 124 3.83 9.45 12.72
N LEU A 125 4.18 9.95 11.53
CA LEU A 125 5.22 9.35 10.68
C LEU A 125 6.59 9.33 11.36
N ARG A 126 6.94 10.41 12.07
CA ARG A 126 8.19 10.49 12.83
C ARG A 126 8.18 9.46 13.95
N ASP A 127 7.09 9.37 14.71
CA ASP A 127 6.98 8.48 15.86
C ASP A 127 6.89 7.01 15.44
N ALA A 128 6.30 6.71 14.27
CA ALA A 128 6.29 5.38 13.64
C ALA A 128 7.67 4.91 13.17
N GLY A 129 8.63 5.83 13.03
CA GLY A 129 10.00 5.51 12.68
C GLY A 129 10.16 4.90 11.28
N THR A 130 11.09 3.97 11.16
CA THR A 130 11.55 3.42 9.87
C THR A 130 10.74 2.20 9.48
N THR A 131 9.54 2.43 8.94
CA THR A 131 8.61 1.38 8.52
C THR A 131 8.08 1.60 7.10
N TYR A 132 7.39 0.60 6.55
CA TYR A 132 6.73 0.70 5.26
C TYR A 132 5.56 1.69 5.31
N VAL A 133 5.62 2.68 4.41
CA VAL A 133 4.55 3.68 4.24
C VAL A 133 4.21 3.80 2.78
N GLU A 134 2.92 3.71 2.43
CA GLU A 134 2.44 3.92 1.07
C GLU A 134 1.42 5.06 0.99
N VAL A 135 1.35 5.68 -0.19
CA VAL A 135 0.29 6.63 -0.51
C VAL A 135 -1.00 5.85 -0.75
N SER A 136 -2.09 6.23 -0.07
CA SER A 136 -3.39 5.57 -0.18
C SER A 136 -3.96 5.65 -1.61
N PRO A 137 -5.00 4.87 -1.95
CA PRO A 137 -5.60 4.89 -3.29
C PRO A 137 -6.10 6.27 -3.74
N SER A 138 -6.62 7.10 -2.82
CA SER A 138 -7.11 8.45 -3.13
C SER A 138 -5.99 9.40 -3.56
N GLY A 139 -4.75 9.13 -3.13
CA GLY A 139 -3.57 9.92 -3.49
C GLY A 139 -3.26 11.07 -2.53
N ASP A 140 -4.15 11.32 -1.56
CA ASP A 140 -4.03 12.39 -0.56
C ASP A 140 -3.99 11.85 0.89
N GLY A 141 -3.96 10.53 1.07
CA GLY A 141 -3.76 9.87 2.37
C GLY A 141 -2.53 8.96 2.40
N LEU A 142 -2.22 8.43 3.58
CA LEU A 142 -1.09 7.53 3.80
C LEU A 142 -1.52 6.30 4.61
N HIS A 143 -1.03 5.13 4.21
CA HIS A 143 -1.06 3.92 5.04
C HIS A 143 0.32 3.69 5.66
N ILE A 144 0.39 3.66 6.99
CA ILE A 144 1.59 3.30 7.74
C ILE A 144 1.42 1.86 8.23
N TRP A 145 2.29 0.97 7.78
CA TRP A 145 2.23 -0.45 8.12
C TRP A 145 3.27 -0.79 9.18
N GLY A 146 2.95 -1.73 10.06
CA GLY A 146 3.89 -2.21 11.07
C GLY A 146 3.29 -3.32 11.92
N ARG A 147 3.81 -3.49 13.13
CA ARG A 147 3.37 -4.48 14.11
C ARG A 147 2.85 -3.84 15.39
N ALA A 148 1.71 -4.28 15.88
CA ALA A 148 1.18 -3.96 17.21
C ALA A 148 0.01 -4.87 17.56
N ASP A 149 -0.26 -5.08 18.84
CA ASP A 149 -1.45 -5.83 19.26
C ASP A 149 -2.71 -4.96 19.18
N VAL A 150 -3.44 -5.03 18.05
CA VAL A 150 -4.69 -4.27 17.82
C VAL A 150 -5.84 -5.22 17.50
N ARG A 151 -6.56 -5.62 18.55
CA ARG A 151 -7.73 -6.53 18.44
C ARG A 151 -9.02 -5.84 18.06
N GLN A 152 -9.10 -4.52 18.25
CA GLN A 152 -10.27 -3.73 17.89
C GLN A 152 -9.82 -2.46 17.17
N GLY A 153 -10.34 -2.27 15.95
CA GLY A 153 -10.06 -1.07 15.19
C GLY A 153 -10.60 0.18 15.87
N ARG A 154 -9.88 1.31 15.76
CA ARG A 154 -10.25 2.58 16.38
C ARG A 154 -10.15 3.71 15.38
N ARG A 155 -11.13 4.61 15.39
CA ARG A 155 -11.09 5.90 14.69
C ARG A 155 -10.93 7.00 15.72
N ILE A 156 -9.78 7.65 15.72
CA ILE A 156 -9.43 8.73 16.64
C ILE A 156 -9.64 10.05 15.92
N ARG A 157 -10.68 10.78 16.31
CA ARG A 157 -10.98 12.11 15.76
C ARG A 157 -10.09 13.16 16.42
N ARG A 158 -9.54 14.05 15.60
CA ARG A 158 -8.75 15.20 16.04
C ARG A 158 -9.62 16.46 16.09
N PRO A 159 -9.25 17.49 16.88
CA PRO A 159 -10.01 18.74 16.99
C PRO A 159 -10.19 19.50 15.67
N ASP A 160 -9.28 19.31 14.72
CA ASP A 160 -9.32 19.92 13.38
C ASP A 160 -10.25 19.17 12.41
N GLY A 161 -11.01 18.18 12.88
CA GLY A 161 -11.94 17.38 12.09
C GLY A 161 -11.27 16.24 11.32
N THR A 162 -9.94 16.12 11.36
CA THR A 162 -9.21 14.98 10.77
C THR A 162 -9.34 13.75 11.67
N ALA A 163 -8.99 12.57 11.13
CA ALA A 163 -8.99 11.35 11.91
C ALA A 163 -7.80 10.45 11.55
N VAL A 164 -7.38 9.66 12.53
CA VAL A 164 -6.49 8.52 12.33
C VAL A 164 -7.30 7.27 12.60
N GLU A 165 -7.26 6.33 11.66
CA GLU A 165 -7.84 5.02 11.87
C GLU A 165 -6.74 3.99 12.10
N ILE A 166 -6.93 3.10 13.08
CA ILE A 166 -5.97 2.06 13.44
C ILE A 166 -6.71 0.73 13.29
N TYR A 167 -6.15 -0.20 12.53
CA TYR A 167 -6.73 -1.51 12.30
C TYR A 167 -5.67 -2.61 12.45
N GLY A 168 -6.03 -3.69 13.13
CA GLY A 168 -5.25 -4.95 13.18
C GLY A 168 -6.05 -6.19 12.79
N THR A 169 -7.38 -6.10 12.68
CA THR A 169 -8.24 -7.23 12.30
C THR A 169 -9.57 -6.79 11.68
N GLY A 170 -10.25 -7.71 11.00
CA GLY A 170 -11.64 -7.59 10.54
C GLY A 170 -11.86 -6.60 9.39
N ARG A 171 -10.79 -6.00 8.87
CA ARG A 171 -10.81 -5.03 7.77
C ARG A 171 -9.81 -5.44 6.71
N TYR A 172 -10.07 -5.02 5.48
CA TYR A 172 -9.08 -5.06 4.43
C TYR A 172 -8.60 -3.63 4.13
N ILE A 173 -7.34 -3.50 3.75
CA ILE A 173 -6.73 -2.23 3.35
C ILE A 173 -6.42 -2.31 1.86
N ALA A 174 -6.83 -1.27 1.12
CA ALA A 174 -6.57 -1.19 -0.31
C ALA A 174 -5.09 -0.84 -0.57
N MET A 175 -4.35 -1.78 -1.16
CA MET A 175 -2.91 -1.65 -1.39
C MET A 175 -2.62 -0.87 -2.67
N THR A 176 -1.61 0.01 -2.64
CA THR A 176 -1.15 0.71 -3.85
C THR A 176 0.26 0.34 -4.27
N GLY A 177 1.11 -0.10 -3.33
CA GLY A 177 2.54 -0.29 -3.53
C GLY A 177 3.31 1.02 -3.76
N ARG A 178 2.64 2.18 -3.71
CA ARG A 178 3.24 3.49 -3.97
C ARG A 178 3.91 4.01 -2.71
N ARG A 179 5.13 3.52 -2.45
CA ARG A 179 5.92 3.95 -1.29
C ARG A 179 6.04 5.47 -1.21
N ARG A 180 5.89 5.99 0.00
CA ARG A 180 6.20 7.38 0.31
C ARG A 180 7.71 7.54 0.42
N GLY A 181 8.29 8.39 -0.43
CA GLY A 181 9.73 8.67 -0.42
C GLY A 181 10.58 7.39 -0.55
N SER A 182 11.63 7.30 0.26
CA SER A 182 12.56 6.16 0.32
C SER A 182 12.33 5.26 1.54
N CYS A 183 11.09 5.18 2.06
CA CYS A 183 10.80 4.28 3.19
C CYS A 183 11.17 2.82 2.85
N PRO A 184 11.64 2.05 3.84
CA PRO A 184 12.02 0.67 3.63
C PRO A 184 10.80 -0.21 3.37
N SER A 185 11.06 -1.44 2.92
CA SER A 185 10.03 -2.46 2.72
C SER A 185 10.01 -3.44 3.90
N ILE A 186 9.96 -2.89 5.12
CA ILE A 186 9.92 -3.66 6.37
C ILE A 186 8.73 -3.20 7.22
N LEU A 187 8.26 -4.07 8.10
CA LEU A 187 7.32 -3.70 9.15
C LEU A 187 8.13 -3.41 10.43
N ALA A 188 8.01 -2.22 11.01
CA ALA A 188 8.58 -1.91 12.32
C ALA A 188 7.58 -2.18 13.45
N ASP A 189 8.04 -2.17 14.69
CA ASP A 189 7.17 -2.15 15.87
C ASP A 189 6.51 -0.77 16.01
N LEU A 190 5.18 -0.75 16.06
CA LEU A 190 4.33 0.43 16.21
C LEU A 190 3.59 0.46 17.55
N SER A 191 3.88 -0.44 18.48
CA SER A 191 3.17 -0.58 19.76
C SER A 191 3.13 0.72 20.56
N VAL A 192 4.26 1.45 20.61
CA VAL A 192 4.34 2.76 21.30
C VAL A 192 3.45 3.80 20.63
N VAL A 193 3.45 3.86 19.30
CA VAL A 193 2.64 4.83 18.55
C VAL A 193 1.16 4.53 18.69
N VAL A 194 0.78 3.25 18.56
CA VAL A 194 -0.59 2.80 18.77
C VAL A 194 -1.04 3.15 20.18
N SER A 195 -0.26 2.80 21.20
CA SER A 195 -0.58 3.12 22.60
C SER A 195 -0.77 4.62 22.81
N THR A 196 0.12 5.45 22.25
CA THR A 196 0.05 6.92 22.38
C THR A 196 -1.20 7.50 21.70
N LEU A 197 -1.59 6.95 20.55
CA LEU A 197 -2.77 7.40 19.82
C LEU A 197 -4.08 6.96 20.49
N THR A 198 -4.06 5.87 21.23
CA THR A 198 -5.26 5.27 21.87
C THR A 198 -5.43 5.56 23.35
N ALA A 199 -4.46 6.23 23.97
CA ALA A 199 -4.52 6.72 25.34
C ALA A 199 -5.53 7.86 25.47
#